data_AF-A0A495ZPT2-F1
#
_entry.id   AF-A0A495ZPT2-F1
#
_cell.length_a   1.000
_cell.length_b   1.000
_cell.length_c   1.000
_cell.angle_alpha   90.00
_cell.angle_beta   90.00
_cell.angle_gamma   90.00
#
_symmetry.space_group_name_H-M   'P 1'
#
loop_
_entity.id
_entity.type
_entity.pdbx_description
1 polymer ?
#
loop_
_entity_poly.entity_id
_entity_poly.type
_entity_poly.pdbx_seq_one_letter_code
_entity_poly.pdbx_strand_id
1 'polypeptide(L)'
;MYQINENVTQYAIHKQKVGYSEFWAPIREGKLGELFVGKSVPIRNDRSVRKDIRNIGVELYITNQRCCIRLHFKDADRRKEIMTLFPESDYTWEYRDSPKAVKVIFPVLNKGKNDRDDWDEIREKLVGMGTDIFNKIRESGDDVF
;
A
#
# COMPACT_ATOMS: atom_id res chain seq x y z
N MET A 1 -3.66 31.82 -43.40
CA MET A 1 -3.56 31.98 -41.94
C MET A 1 -4.04 30.68 -41.32
N TYR A 2 -3.17 29.93 -40.65
CA TYR A 2 -3.52 28.64 -40.06
C TYR A 2 -4.20 28.86 -38.71
N GLN A 3 -5.42 28.32 -38.56
CA GLN A 3 -6.07 28.13 -37.27
C GLN A 3 -5.37 26.98 -36.55
N ILE A 4 -4.91 27.27 -35.32
CA ILE A 4 -4.31 26.29 -34.42
C ILE A 4 -5.48 25.61 -33.71
N ASN A 5 -5.72 24.33 -34.01
CA ASN A 5 -6.76 23.56 -33.33
C ASN A 5 -6.28 23.17 -31.92
N GLU A 6 -6.96 23.71 -30.91
CA GLU A 6 -6.83 23.42 -29.47
C GLU A 6 -7.37 22.02 -29.10
N ASN A 7 -6.95 20.97 -29.82
CA ASN A 7 -7.38 19.58 -29.53
C ASN A 7 -6.22 18.59 -29.38
N VAL A 8 -5.00 19.07 -29.15
CA VAL A 8 -3.86 18.20 -28.83
C VAL A 8 -3.64 18.16 -27.31
N THR A 9 -4.71 17.89 -26.58
CA THR A 9 -4.63 17.53 -25.16
C THR A 9 -5.06 16.07 -25.02
N GLN A 10 -4.27 15.29 -24.28
CA GLN A 10 -4.67 14.06 -23.58
C GLN A 10 -4.60 12.69 -24.28
N TYR A 11 -3.65 12.45 -25.18
CA TYR A 11 -3.28 11.06 -25.50
C TYR A 11 -1.78 10.83 -25.34
N ALA A 12 -1.27 11.11 -24.14
CA ALA A 12 -0.12 10.36 -23.63
C ALA A 12 -0.62 8.92 -23.36
N ILE A 13 -0.73 8.13 -24.42
CA ILE A 13 -1.00 6.70 -24.38
C ILE A 13 0.17 6.09 -23.62
N HIS A 14 -0.03 5.93 -22.31
CA HIS A 14 0.84 5.19 -21.43
C HIS A 14 0.94 3.78 -22.03
N LYS A 15 2.08 3.43 -22.63
CA LYS A 15 2.34 2.09 -23.16
C LYS A 15 2.23 1.09 -22.00
N GLN A 16 1.02 0.57 -21.82
CA GLN A 16 0.71 -0.47 -20.86
C GLN A 16 1.54 -1.70 -21.21
N LYS A 17 2.55 -2.01 -20.40
CA LYS A 17 3.36 -3.20 -20.63
C LYS A 17 2.52 -4.43 -20.29
N VAL A 18 2.13 -5.17 -21.32
CA VAL A 18 1.47 -6.49 -21.18
C VAL A 18 2.23 -7.32 -20.14
N GLY A 19 1.51 -7.85 -19.14
CA GLY A 19 2.10 -8.66 -18.06
C GLY A 19 2.36 -7.95 -16.73
N TYR A 20 2.04 -6.65 -16.60
CA TYR A 20 2.16 -5.90 -15.35
C TYR A 20 0.80 -5.42 -14.83
N SER A 21 0.70 -5.26 -13.51
CA SER A 21 -0.53 -4.93 -12.79
C SER A 21 -0.97 -3.49 -13.04
N GLU A 22 -2.16 -3.34 -13.60
CA GLU A 22 -2.85 -2.05 -13.76
C GLU A 22 -3.25 -1.46 -12.41
N PHE A 23 -3.63 -2.32 -11.46
CA PHE A 23 -4.02 -1.90 -10.12
C PHE A 23 -2.90 -1.10 -9.45
N TRP A 24 -1.67 -1.60 -9.48
CA TRP A 24 -0.54 -0.97 -8.78
C TRP A 24 0.14 0.16 -9.57
N ALA A 25 -0.11 0.28 -10.87
CA ALA A 25 0.62 1.22 -11.73
C ALA A 25 0.59 2.68 -11.21
N PRO A 26 -0.58 3.28 -10.83
CA PRO A 26 -0.61 4.66 -10.34
C PRO A 26 0.25 4.89 -9.09
N ILE A 27 0.28 3.93 -8.17
CA ILE A 27 1.06 4.01 -6.94
C ILE A 27 2.56 3.88 -7.25
N ARG A 28 2.93 2.93 -8.12
CA ARG A 28 4.35 2.68 -8.47
C ARG A 28 4.96 3.78 -9.31
N GLU A 29 4.14 4.53 -10.03
CA GLU A 29 4.54 5.70 -10.83
C GLU A 29 4.52 7.01 -10.03
N GLY A 30 4.07 7.00 -8.78
CA GLY A 30 4.03 8.18 -7.91
C GLY A 30 2.83 9.09 -8.12
N LYS A 31 1.82 8.64 -8.87
CA LYS A 31 0.57 9.39 -9.09
C LYS A 31 -0.34 9.41 -7.86
N LEU A 32 -0.17 8.43 -6.97
CA LEU A 32 -0.90 8.30 -5.70
C LEU A 32 0.10 8.15 -4.56
N GLY A 33 0.84 9.22 -4.27
CA GLY A 33 1.83 9.28 -3.20
C GLY A 33 3.21 8.72 -3.58
N GLU A 34 4.26 9.24 -2.92
CA GLU A 34 5.66 8.95 -3.28
C GLU A 34 6.25 7.75 -2.52
N LEU A 35 5.73 7.44 -1.34
CA LEU A 35 6.34 6.49 -0.41
C LEU A 35 6.50 5.08 -1.00
N PHE A 36 5.52 4.63 -1.78
CA PHE A 36 5.45 3.29 -2.35
C PHE A 36 5.80 3.24 -3.84
N VAL A 37 6.44 4.28 -4.38
CA VAL A 37 6.98 4.31 -5.74
C VAL A 37 8.01 3.19 -5.96
N GLY A 38 8.11 2.70 -7.20
CA GLY A 38 9.21 1.83 -7.61
C GLY A 38 8.89 0.97 -8.84
N LYS A 39 9.59 -0.17 -8.98
CA LYS A 39 9.41 -1.09 -10.12
C LYS A 39 7.95 -1.54 -10.28
N SER A 40 7.47 -1.59 -11.52
CA SER A 40 6.15 -2.14 -11.88
C SER A 40 5.96 -3.55 -11.33
N VAL A 41 4.72 -3.88 -10.94
CA VAL A 41 4.41 -5.18 -10.32
C VAL A 41 3.97 -6.15 -11.41
N PRO A 42 4.65 -7.30 -11.61
CA PRO A 42 4.20 -8.32 -12.54
C PRO A 42 2.85 -8.92 -12.11
N ILE A 43 1.97 -9.27 -13.05
CA ILE A 43 0.64 -9.85 -12.76
C ILE A 43 0.75 -11.09 -11.86
N ARG A 44 1.79 -11.92 -12.02
CA ARG A 44 2.01 -13.11 -11.18
C ARG A 44 2.18 -12.80 -9.68
N ASN A 45 2.60 -11.59 -9.33
CA ASN A 45 2.89 -11.14 -7.96
C ASN A 45 2.10 -9.88 -7.59
N ASP A 46 0.94 -9.66 -8.21
CA ASP A 46 0.13 -8.45 -8.13
C ASP A 46 -0.69 -8.29 -6.84
N ARG A 47 -0.30 -8.98 -5.76
CA ARG A 47 -1.05 -8.94 -4.49
C ARG A 47 -0.60 -7.81 -3.57
N SER A 48 0.62 -7.30 -3.74
CA SER A 48 1.12 -6.29 -2.83
C SER A 48 2.26 -5.45 -3.38
N VAL A 49 2.45 -4.32 -2.69
CA VAL A 49 3.65 -3.50 -2.74
C VAL A 49 4.09 -3.23 -1.31
N ARG A 50 5.40 -3.18 -1.06
CA ARG A 50 5.97 -3.12 0.28
C ARG A 50 7.06 -2.06 0.37
N LYS A 51 7.15 -1.43 1.54
CA LYS A 51 8.29 -0.61 1.97
C LYS A 51 8.74 -1.09 3.34
N ASP A 52 10.05 -1.07 3.58
CA ASP A 52 10.62 -1.45 4.86
C ASP A 52 11.08 -0.21 5.62
N ILE A 53 10.88 -0.22 6.94
CA ILE A 53 11.38 0.78 7.87
C ILE A 53 11.70 0.11 9.21
N ARG A 54 12.90 0.38 9.77
CA ARG A 54 13.34 -0.19 11.06
C ARG A 54 13.07 -1.70 11.19
N ASN A 55 13.43 -2.47 10.15
CA ASN A 55 13.19 -3.92 10.05
C ASN A 55 11.72 -4.37 10.05
N ILE A 56 10.78 -3.44 9.91
CA ILE A 56 9.34 -3.69 9.80
C ILE A 56 8.92 -3.49 8.34
N GLY A 57 8.27 -4.50 7.78
CA GLY A 57 7.69 -4.39 6.44
C GLY A 57 6.29 -3.82 6.50
N VAL A 58 6.09 -2.64 5.93
CA VAL A 58 4.76 -2.06 5.69
C VAL A 58 4.32 -2.46 4.29
N GLU A 59 3.33 -3.34 4.20
CA GLU A 59 2.84 -3.91 2.95
C GLU A 59 1.40 -3.46 2.68
N LEU A 60 1.18 -2.79 1.54
CA LEU A 60 -0.16 -2.60 1.00
C LEU A 60 -0.56 -3.90 0.31
N TYR A 61 -1.66 -4.49 0.75
CA TYR A 61 -2.05 -5.82 0.32
C TYR A 61 -3.49 -5.82 -0.18
N ILE A 62 -3.70 -6.44 -1.34
CA ILE A 62 -5.02 -6.59 -1.95
C ILE A 62 -5.29 -8.05 -2.34
N THR A 63 -6.50 -8.50 -2.04
CA THR A 63 -7.07 -9.77 -2.48
C THR A 63 -8.16 -9.51 -3.52
N ASN A 64 -8.83 -10.55 -3.97
CA ASN A 64 -9.97 -10.38 -4.87
C ASN A 64 -11.15 -9.63 -4.24
N GLN A 65 -11.28 -9.63 -2.89
CA GLN A 65 -12.49 -9.14 -2.19
C GLN A 65 -12.21 -8.12 -1.08
N ARG A 66 -10.95 -7.91 -0.70
CA ARG A 66 -10.57 -7.02 0.40
C ARG A 66 -9.17 -6.46 0.22
N CYS A 67 -8.93 -5.31 0.84
CA CYS A 67 -7.62 -4.68 0.94
C CYS A 67 -7.27 -4.37 2.40
N CYS A 68 -5.99 -4.44 2.73
CA CYS A 68 -5.48 -4.19 4.08
C CYS A 68 -4.01 -3.74 4.06
N ILE A 69 -3.57 -3.15 5.16
CA ILE A 69 -2.14 -2.96 5.45
C ILE A 69 -1.67 -4.15 6.28
N ARG A 70 -0.48 -4.67 5.96
CA ARG A 70 0.17 -5.73 6.72
C ARG A 70 1.49 -5.24 7.25
N LEU A 71 1.69 -5.36 8.55
CA LEU A 71 3.00 -5.21 9.18
C LEU A 71 3.65 -6.58 9.30
N HIS A 72 4.88 -6.68 8.83
CA HIS A 72 5.71 -7.87 8.96
C HIS A 72 6.84 -7.59 9.92
N PHE A 73 6.91 -8.35 11.01
CA PHE A 73 7.94 -8.25 12.03
C PHE A 73 8.92 -9.41 11.93
N LYS A 74 10.19 -9.16 12.25
CA LYS A 74 11.21 -10.21 12.38
C LYS A 74 11.09 -10.94 13.71
N ASP A 75 10.69 -10.23 14.77
CA ASP A 75 10.60 -10.74 16.13
C ASP A 75 9.30 -10.26 16.81
N ALA A 76 8.86 -11.02 17.82
CA ALA A 76 7.57 -10.79 18.48
C ALA A 76 7.60 -9.65 19.49
N ASP A 77 8.77 -9.30 20.03
CA ASP A 77 8.88 -8.25 21.04
C ASP A 77 8.84 -6.88 20.38
N ARG A 78 9.53 -6.71 19.24
CA ARG A 78 9.42 -5.51 18.40
C ARG A 78 7.99 -5.26 17.95
N ARG A 79 7.21 -6.32 17.71
CA ARG A 79 5.77 -6.17 17.45
C ARG A 79 5.07 -5.53 18.64
N LYS A 80 5.24 -6.06 19.86
CA LYS A 80 4.55 -5.53 21.05
C LYS A 80 4.85 -4.04 21.24
N GLU A 81 6.13 -3.68 21.12
CA GLU A 81 6.60 -2.29 21.18
C GLU A 81 5.88 -1.41 20.16
N ILE A 82 5.93 -1.78 18.88
CA ILE A 82 5.36 -1.00 17.79
C ILE A 82 3.83 -0.90 17.89
N MET A 83 3.18 -1.94 18.39
CA MET A 83 1.72 -1.94 18.53
C MET A 83 1.22 -0.96 19.61
N THR A 84 2.09 -0.47 20.49
CA THR A 84 1.72 0.64 21.39
C THR A 84 1.38 1.94 20.64
N LEU A 85 1.87 2.11 19.40
CA LEU A 85 1.58 3.26 18.53
C LEU A 85 0.18 3.20 17.90
N PHE A 86 -0.48 2.05 17.99
CA PHE A 86 -1.74 1.76 17.30
C PHE A 86 -2.80 1.26 18.29
N PRO A 87 -3.26 2.12 19.22
CA PRO A 87 -4.28 1.72 20.18
C PRO A 87 -5.59 1.33 19.47
N GLU A 88 -6.32 0.36 20.02
CA GLU A 88 -7.58 -0.15 19.45
C GLU A 88 -8.69 0.92 19.35
N SER A 89 -8.56 2.03 20.10
CA SER A 89 -9.46 3.19 19.99
C SER A 89 -9.37 3.89 18.64
N ASP A 90 -8.19 3.84 18.01
CA ASP A 90 -7.87 4.63 16.82
C ASP A 90 -7.73 3.72 15.59
N TYR A 91 -7.40 2.44 15.81
CA TYR A 91 -7.16 1.46 14.74
C TYR A 91 -7.86 0.13 15.02
N THR A 92 -8.46 -0.44 13.98
CA THR A 92 -8.82 -1.86 13.98
C THR A 92 -7.66 -2.69 13.44
N TRP A 93 -7.23 -3.71 14.18
CA TRP A 93 -6.21 -4.63 13.72
C TRP A 93 -6.38 -6.05 14.28
N GLU A 94 -5.80 -7.03 13.60
CA GLU A 94 -5.76 -8.43 14.05
C GLU A 94 -4.33 -8.99 14.01
N TYR A 95 -3.97 -9.80 15.00
CA TYR A 95 -2.74 -10.59 14.98
C TYR A 95 -2.92 -11.83 14.10
N ARG A 96 -1.94 -12.09 13.24
CA ARG A 96 -1.90 -13.31 12.44
C ARG A 96 -0.53 -13.95 12.50
N ASP A 97 -0.29 -14.60 13.63
CA ASP A 97 0.96 -15.31 13.88
C ASP A 97 0.95 -16.69 13.25
N SER A 98 2.11 -17.05 12.72
CA SER A 98 2.41 -18.40 12.28
C SER A 98 3.86 -18.71 12.66
N PRO A 99 4.26 -19.98 12.68
CA PRO A 99 5.67 -20.34 12.88
C PRO A 99 6.65 -19.68 11.89
N LYS A 100 6.14 -19.17 10.76
CA LYS A 100 6.94 -18.58 9.67
C LYS A 100 6.88 -17.06 9.61
N ALA A 101 5.97 -16.42 10.33
CA ALA A 101 5.80 -14.97 10.27
C ALA A 101 4.96 -14.46 11.45
N VAL A 102 5.41 -13.33 12.00
CA VAL A 102 4.69 -12.52 12.96
C VAL A 102 4.10 -11.34 12.18
N LYS A 103 2.76 -11.28 12.08
CA LYS A 103 2.07 -10.26 11.28
C LYS A 103 0.94 -9.60 12.03
N VAL A 104 0.73 -8.33 11.72
CA VAL A 104 -0.45 -7.56 12.12
C VAL A 104 -1.15 -7.10 10.85
N ILE A 105 -2.49 -7.20 10.83
CA ILE A 105 -3.31 -6.82 9.69
C ILE A 105 -4.22 -5.68 10.12
N PHE A 106 -4.17 -4.58 9.37
CA PHE A 106 -5.07 -3.44 9.50
C PHE A 106 -6.05 -3.47 8.32
N PRO A 107 -7.32 -3.87 8.53
CA PRO A 107 -8.33 -3.84 7.48
C PRO A 107 -8.52 -2.41 6.95
N VAL A 108 -8.60 -2.27 5.63
CA VAL A 108 -8.84 -0.97 4.99
C VAL A 108 -10.26 -0.91 4.43
N LEU A 109 -10.60 -1.83 3.51
CA LEU A 109 -11.94 -1.98 2.95
C LEU A 109 -12.27 -3.45 2.67
N ASN A 110 -13.56 -3.76 2.70
CA ASN A 110 -14.12 -5.01 2.18
C ASN A 110 -14.37 -4.92 0.66
N LYS A 111 -13.39 -4.38 -0.06
CA LYS A 111 -13.31 -4.29 -1.52
C LYS A 111 -11.91 -4.68 -1.99
N GLY A 112 -11.80 -5.33 -3.14
CA GLY A 112 -10.55 -5.86 -3.68
C GLY A 112 -10.45 -5.75 -5.18
N LYS A 113 -9.68 -6.65 -5.79
CA LYS A 113 -9.40 -6.60 -7.24
C LYS A 113 -10.64 -6.78 -8.12
N ASN A 114 -11.66 -7.46 -7.63
CA ASN A 114 -12.88 -7.70 -8.40
C ASN A 114 -13.74 -6.43 -8.50
N ASP A 115 -13.55 -5.46 -7.60
CA ASP A 115 -14.30 -4.22 -7.50
C ASP A 115 -13.64 -3.12 -8.33
N ARG A 116 -13.58 -3.32 -9.66
CA ARG A 116 -12.82 -2.46 -10.58
C ARG A 116 -13.24 -0.99 -10.56
N ASP A 117 -14.54 -0.74 -10.46
CA ASP A 117 -15.10 0.60 -10.44
C ASP A 117 -14.67 1.38 -9.18
N ASP A 118 -14.27 0.67 -8.12
CA ASP A 118 -13.82 1.23 -6.86
C ASP A 118 -12.29 1.30 -6.75
N TRP A 119 -11.53 0.95 -7.80
CA TRP A 119 -10.07 0.84 -7.68
C TRP A 119 -9.38 2.13 -7.25
N ASP A 120 -9.88 3.29 -7.65
CA ASP A 120 -9.31 4.56 -7.23
C ASP A 120 -9.51 4.80 -5.73
N GLU A 121 -10.72 4.57 -5.20
CA GLU A 121 -11.00 4.60 -3.76
C GLU A 121 -10.10 3.63 -3.00
N ILE A 122 -10.00 2.38 -3.48
CA ILE A 122 -9.17 1.34 -2.84
C ILE A 122 -7.71 1.80 -2.78
N ARG A 123 -7.16 2.33 -3.87
CA ARG A 123 -5.76 2.80 -3.94
C ARG A 123 -5.54 3.97 -2.99
N GLU A 124 -6.43 4.96 -2.99
CA GLU A 124 -6.33 6.13 -2.12
C GLU A 124 -6.35 5.73 -0.64
N LYS A 125 -7.29 4.89 -0.23
CA LYS A 125 -7.40 4.42 1.16
C LYS A 125 -6.21 3.56 1.57
N LEU A 126 -5.74 2.69 0.67
CA LEU A 126 -4.53 1.90 0.88
C LEU A 126 -3.32 2.81 1.09
N VAL A 127 -3.06 3.74 0.16
CA VAL A 127 -1.92 4.66 0.25
C VAL A 127 -2.02 5.53 1.49
N GLY A 128 -3.20 6.06 1.80
CA GLY A 128 -3.44 6.91 2.97
C GLY A 128 -3.10 6.20 4.27
N MET A 129 -3.75 5.06 4.54
CA MET A 129 -3.49 4.30 5.77
C MET A 129 -2.06 3.74 5.82
N GLY A 130 -1.55 3.25 4.69
CA GLY A 130 -0.17 2.74 4.60
C GLY A 130 0.88 3.82 4.89
N THR A 131 0.64 5.04 4.43
CA THR A 131 1.53 6.19 4.67
C THR A 131 1.45 6.68 6.10
N ASP A 132 0.24 6.77 6.67
CA ASP A 132 0.03 7.11 8.08
C ASP A 132 0.75 6.13 9.02
N ILE A 133 0.52 4.82 8.84
CA ILE A 133 1.20 3.77 9.61
C ILE A 133 2.72 3.86 9.45
N PHE A 134 3.22 4.03 8.22
CA PHE A 134 4.65 4.16 7.97
C PHE A 134 5.25 5.38 8.69
N ASN A 135 4.58 6.52 8.62
CA ASN A 135 5.04 7.75 9.24
C ASN A 135 5.01 7.67 10.77
N LYS A 136 3.97 7.08 11.38
CA LYS A 136 3.94 6.81 12.83
C LYS A 136 5.12 5.94 13.27
N ILE A 137 5.42 4.86 12.54
CA ILE A 137 6.59 4.01 12.82
C ILE A 137 7.90 4.77 12.63
N ARG A 138 7.98 5.66 11.64
CA ARG A 138 9.17 6.50 11.39
C ARG A 138 9.41 7.51 12.50
N GLU A 139 8.33 8.20 12.91
CA GLU A 139 8.33 9.31 13.86
C GLU A 139 8.47 8.86 15.30
N SER A 140 8.17 7.60 15.61
CA SER A 140 8.42 7.03 16.94
C SER A 140 9.89 7.09 17.39
N GLY A 141 10.81 7.55 16.53
CA GLY A 141 12.24 7.59 16.84
C GLY A 141 12.81 6.19 17.11
N ASP A 142 14.11 6.14 17.37
CA ASP A 142 14.66 5.04 18.15
C ASP A 142 14.39 5.26 19.66
N ASP A 143 13.93 6.45 20.06
CA ASP A 143 13.64 6.85 21.46
C ASP A 143 12.33 6.30 22.04
N VAL A 144 11.52 5.60 21.25
CA VAL A 144 10.66 4.55 21.80
C VAL A 144 11.58 3.33 21.94
N PHE A 145 12.33 3.35 23.06
CA PHE A 145 13.30 2.38 23.61
C PHE A 145 14.80 2.65 23.36
#